data_AF-A0A1W9SDN2-F1
#
_entry.id   AF-A0A1W9SDN2-F1
#
_cell.length_a   1.000
_cell.length_b   1.000
_cell.length_c   1.000
_cell.angle_alpha   90.00
_cell.angle_beta   90.00
_cell.angle_gamma   90.00
#
_symmetry.space_group_name_H-M   'P 1'
#
loop_
_entity.id
_entity.type
_entity.pdbx_description
1 polymer ?
#
loop_
_entity_poly.entity_id
_entity_poly.type
_entity_poly.pdbx_seq_one_letter_code
_entity_poly.pdbx_strand_id
1 'polypeptide(L)'
;MNSIHLILIAIFVFVITNIDDFILLLLFFGNRNYARKEIVLGQYIGISMLILISCILSLASLIIPHTWVGLMGFIPIFIGGRQLLKLRSTCYNKNAVEKLIQKSKKAVFGQYRSKIIAVAIVTISNGGDNIGVYTPLFAIHYNLLYCQSYFSG
;
A
#
# COMPACT_ATOMS: atom_id res chain seq x y z
N MET A 1 3.67 0.99 29.82
CA MET A 1 4.45 0.54 28.65
C MET A 1 5.64 1.47 28.51
N ASN A 2 6.87 0.95 28.51
CA ASN A 2 8.09 1.79 28.50
C ASN A 2 8.19 2.58 27.19
N SER A 3 8.52 3.87 27.26
CA SER A 3 8.64 4.78 26.10
C SER A 3 9.57 4.23 25.01
N ILE A 4 10.60 3.48 25.40
CA ILE A 4 11.54 2.79 24.51
C ILE A 4 10.83 1.77 23.61
N HIS A 5 9.84 1.04 24.14
CA HIS A 5 9.09 0.03 23.39
C HIS A 5 8.19 0.67 22.32
N LEU A 6 7.60 1.84 22.61
CA LEU A 6 6.81 2.58 21.63
C LEU A 6 7.68 3.13 20.50
N ILE A 7 8.86 3.65 20.83
CA ILE A 7 9.83 4.13 19.85
C ILE A 7 10.27 2.98 18.93
N LEU A 8 10.57 1.81 19.50
CA LEU A 8 10.94 0.63 18.72
C LEU A 8 9.81 0.15 17.79
N ILE A 9 8.56 0.06 18.28
CA ILE A 9 7.41 -0.28 17.44
C ILE A 9 7.26 0.73 16.30
N ALA A 10 7.33 2.03 16.60
CA ALA A 10 7.18 3.07 15.59
C ALA A 10 8.26 2.97 14.51
N ILE A 11 9.51 2.73 14.89
CA ILE A 11 10.61 2.52 13.94
C ILE A 11 10.34 1.27 13.08
N PHE A 12 9.99 0.13 13.70
CA PHE A 12 9.73 -1.10 12.97
C PHE A 12 8.57 -0.96 11.99
N VAL A 13 7.45 -0.39 12.44
CA VAL A 13 6.29 -0.14 11.59
C VAL A 13 6.67 0.78 10.44
N PHE A 14 7.39 1.87 10.70
CA PHE A 14 7.86 2.79 9.67
C PHE A 14 8.77 2.09 8.65
N VAL A 15 9.75 1.30 9.09
CA VAL A 15 10.68 0.60 8.19
C VAL A 15 9.93 -0.43 7.34
N ILE A 16 9.04 -1.23 7.96
CA ILE A 16 8.28 -2.28 7.28
C ILE A 16 7.38 -1.69 6.19
N THR A 17 6.69 -0.59 6.45
CA THR A 17 5.75 -0.01 5.47
C THR A 17 6.42 0.84 4.39
N ASN A 18 7.65 1.32 4.61
CA ASN A 18 8.30 2.23 3.66
C ASN A 18 9.41 1.58 2.83
N ILE A 19 9.84 0.34 3.16
CA ILE A 19 10.93 -0.32 2.43
C ILE A 19 10.57 -0.61 0.97
N ASP A 20 9.32 -1.00 0.70
CA ASP A 20 8.85 -1.30 -0.64
C ASP A 20 8.79 -0.03 -1.51
N ASP A 21 8.42 1.10 -0.91
CA ASP A 21 8.42 2.41 -1.57
C ASP A 21 9.85 2.89 -1.92
N PHE A 22 10.85 2.61 -1.09
CA PHE A 22 12.25 2.93 -1.43
C PHE A 22 12.73 2.16 -2.67
N ILE A 23 12.38 0.87 -2.78
CA ILE A 23 12.70 0.05 -3.95
C ILE A 23 11.99 0.62 -5.19
N LEU A 24 10.71 0.98 -5.05
CA LEU A 24 9.93 1.61 -6.11
C LEU A 24 10.58 2.92 -6.60
N LEU A 25 10.99 3.77 -5.66
CA LEU A 25 11.64 5.04 -5.93
C LEU A 25 12.95 4.81 -6.70
N LEU A 26 13.78 3.88 -6.25
CA LEU A 26 15.03 3.51 -6.92
C LEU A 26 14.78 3.06 -8.37
N LEU A 27 13.71 2.31 -8.60
CA LEU A 27 13.34 1.81 -9.93
C LEU A 27 12.90 2.94 -10.87
N PHE A 28 12.13 3.91 -10.36
CA PHE A 28 11.75 5.10 -11.14
C PHE A 28 12.95 6.03 -11.40
N PHE A 29 13.79 6.29 -10.40
CA PHE A 29 15.00 7.13 -10.57
C PHE A 29 16.04 6.47 -11.46
N GLY A 30 16.14 5.14 -11.48
CA GLY A 30 16.99 4.40 -12.40
C GLY A 30 16.52 4.46 -13.86
N ASN A 31 15.27 4.87 -14.12
CA ASN A 31 14.72 4.99 -15.45
C ASN A 31 14.94 6.38 -16.03
N ARG A 32 15.83 6.50 -17.03
CA ARG A 32 16.14 7.76 -17.74
C ARG A 32 14.93 8.47 -18.35
N ASN A 33 13.82 7.77 -18.56
CA ASN A 33 12.62 8.37 -19.11
C ASN A 33 11.83 9.19 -18.08
N TYR A 34 12.13 9.12 -16.78
CA TYR A 34 11.42 9.85 -15.74
C TYR A 34 12.24 11.04 -15.23
N ALA A 35 11.64 12.23 -15.23
CA ALA A 35 12.26 13.39 -14.61
C ALA A 35 12.08 13.32 -13.08
N ARG A 36 13.10 13.75 -12.34
CA ARG A 36 13.10 13.75 -10.86
C ARG A 36 11.85 14.42 -10.26
N LYS A 37 11.42 15.54 -10.85
CA LYS A 37 10.20 16.26 -10.42
C LYS A 37 8.93 15.43 -10.60
N GLU A 38 8.83 14.64 -11.67
CA GLU A 38 7.66 13.82 -11.95
C GLU A 38 7.54 12.67 -10.95
N ILE A 39 8.67 12.07 -10.58
CA ILE A 39 8.74 10.99 -9.58
C ILE A 39 8.33 11.53 -8.21
N VAL A 40 8.92 12.65 -7.78
CA VAL A 40 8.62 13.26 -6.48
C VAL A 40 7.16 13.67 -6.38
N LEU A 41 6.62 14.37 -7.39
CA LEU A 41 5.20 14.75 -7.42
C LEU A 41 4.27 13.54 -7.40
N GLY A 42 4.57 12.52 -8.20
CA GLY A 42 3.77 11.30 -8.23
C GLY A 42 3.76 10.58 -6.88
N GLN A 43 4.91 10.48 -6.22
CA GLN A 43 5.02 9.85 -4.90
C GLN A 43 4.23 10.63 -3.84
N TYR A 44 4.33 11.96 -3.81
CA TYR A 44 3.55 12.78 -2.88
C TYR A 44 2.04 12.63 -3.10
N ILE A 45 1.59 12.60 -4.36
CA ILE A 45 0.18 12.37 -4.69
C ILE A 45 -0.25 10.97 -4.23
N GLY A 46 0.55 9.95 -4.52
CA GLY A 46 0.27 8.56 -4.14
C GLY A 46 0.15 8.39 -2.63
N ILE A 47 1.16 8.85 -1.87
CA ILE A 47 1.16 8.78 -0.40
C ILE A 47 -0.01 9.58 0.20
N SER A 48 -0.27 10.79 -0.30
CA SER A 48 -1.40 11.59 0.19
C SER A 48 -2.73 10.85 -0.01
N MET A 49 -2.89 10.17 -1.15
CA MET A 49 -4.08 9.38 -1.42
C MET A 49 -4.19 8.15 -0.52
N LEU A 50 -3.08 7.46 -0.22
CA LEU A 50 -3.05 6.35 0.75
C LEU A 50 -3.47 6.81 2.15
N ILE A 51 -2.98 7.98 2.60
CA ILE A 51 -3.36 8.57 3.88
C ILE A 51 -4.87 8.90 3.90
N LEU A 52 -5.39 9.51 2.84
CA LEU A 52 -6.81 9.83 2.70
C LEU A 52 -7.69 8.58 2.73
N ILE A 53 -7.34 7.55 1.96
CA ILE A 53 -8.04 6.27 1.94
C ILE A 53 -8.02 5.65 3.34
N SER A 54 -6.86 5.64 4.00
CA SER A 54 -6.71 5.08 5.34
C SER A 54 -7.57 5.79 6.38
N CYS A 55 -7.68 7.13 6.27
CA CYS A 55 -8.55 7.96 7.11
C CYS A 55 -10.03 7.66 6.85
N ILE A 56 -10.45 7.55 5.59
CA ILE A 56 -11.82 7.18 5.23
C ILE A 56 -12.17 5.79 5.75
N LEU A 57 -11.28 4.81 5.59
CA LEU A 57 -11.45 3.46 6.14
C LEU A 57 -11.51 3.47 7.67
N SER A 58 -10.71 4.32 8.32
CA SER A 58 -10.75 4.51 9.77
C SER A 58 -12.14 5.01 10.22
N LEU A 59 -12.73 5.96 9.50
CA LEU A 59 -14.09 6.43 9.79
C LEU A 59 -15.14 5.34 9.51
N ALA A 60 -14.99 4.61 8.40
CA ALA A 60 -15.88 3.50 8.05
C ALA A 60 -15.83 2.36 9.09
N SER A 61 -14.70 2.18 9.76
CA SER A 61 -14.52 1.16 10.81
C SER A 61 -15.49 1.33 11.98
N LEU A 62 -16.02 2.54 12.21
CA LEU A 62 -17.03 2.83 13.24
C LEU A 62 -18.40 2.18 12.94
N ILE A 63 -18.67 1.87 11.67
CA ILE A 63 -19.98 1.36 11.21
C ILE A 63 -19.93 -0.16 11.00
N ILE A 64 -18.73 -0.73 10.85
CA ILE A 64 -18.53 -2.13 10.46
C ILE A 64 -18.41 -3.00 11.72
N PRO A 65 -19.26 -4.04 11.90
CA PRO A 65 -19.11 -4.97 13.01
C PRO A 65 -17.77 -5.71 12.94
N HIS A 66 -17.05 -5.82 14.06
CA HIS A 66 -15.71 -6.43 14.17
C HIS A 66 -15.60 -7.83 13.52
N THR A 67 -16.69 -8.59 13.48
CA THR A 67 -16.74 -9.94 12.91
C THR A 67 -16.39 -9.98 11.41
N TRP A 68 -16.69 -8.93 10.65
CA TRP A 68 -16.44 -8.88 9.20
C TRP A 68 -15.01 -8.47 8.84
N VAL A 69 -14.28 -7.82 9.75
CA VAL A 69 -12.91 -7.34 9.51
C VAL A 69 -11.94 -8.52 9.37
N GLY A 70 -12.10 -9.57 10.16
CA GLY A 70 -11.26 -10.78 10.07
C GLY A 70 -11.44 -11.58 8.77
N LEU A 71 -12.61 -11.48 8.14
CA LEU A 71 -12.93 -12.19 6.90
C LEU A 71 -12.29 -11.55 5.65
N MET A 72 -11.88 -10.28 5.73
CA MET A 72 -11.24 -9.59 4.61
C MET A 72 -9.91 -10.26 4.19
N GLY A 73 -9.23 -10.96 5.10
CA GLY A 73 -8.00 -11.70 4.79
C GLY A 73 -8.18 -12.84 3.77
N PHE A 74 -9.41 -13.37 3.62
CA PHE A 74 -9.70 -14.38 2.61
C PHE A 74 -9.65 -13.83 1.18
N ILE A 75 -9.90 -12.53 0.99
CA ILE A 75 -9.89 -11.89 -0.34
C ILE A 75 -8.46 -11.91 -0.94
N PRO A 76 -7.41 -11.39 -0.26
CA PRO A 76 -6.03 -11.52 -0.73
C PRO A 76 -5.59 -12.96 -0.97
N ILE A 77 -5.96 -13.89 -0.08
CA ILE A 77 -5.61 -15.32 -0.21
C ILE A 77 -6.21 -15.91 -1.48
N PHE A 78 -7.49 -15.63 -1.75
CA PHE A 78 -8.18 -16.12 -2.94
C PHE A 78 -7.60 -15.54 -4.24
N ILE A 79 -7.32 -14.24 -4.26
CA ILE A 79 -6.72 -13.56 -5.41
C ILE A 79 -5.30 -14.10 -5.68
N GLY A 80 -4.48 -14.23 -4.63
CA GLY A 80 -3.14 -14.78 -4.70
C GLY A 80 -3.13 -16.23 -5.19
N GLY A 81 -4.02 -17.07 -4.66
CA GLY A 81 -4.17 -18.46 -5.10
C GLY A 81 -4.53 -18.58 -6.59
N ARG A 82 -5.46 -17.76 -7.08
CA ARG A 82 -5.82 -17.72 -8.50
C ARG A 82 -4.65 -17.30 -9.39
N GLN A 83 -3.86 -16.31 -8.96
CA GLN A 83 -2.68 -15.86 -9.70
C GLN A 83 -1.58 -16.92 -9.74
N LEU A 84 -1.31 -17.59 -8.61
CA LEU A 84 -0.31 -18.66 -8.54
C LEU A 84 -0.64 -19.82 -9.49
N LEU A 85 -1.91 -20.23 -9.55
CA LEU A 85 -2.35 -21.28 -10.49
C LEU A 85 -2.16 -20.87 -11.96
N LYS A 86 -2.44 -19.61 -12.29
CA LYS A 86 -2.27 -19.05 -13.65
C LYS A 86 -0.79 -18.91 -14.04
N LEU A 87 0.07 -18.59 -13.09
CA LEU A 87 1.53 -18.55 -13.29
C LEU A 87 2.09 -19.96 -13.52
N ARG A 88 1.64 -20.95 -12.73
CA ARG A 88 2.05 -22.35 -12.87
C ARG A 88 1.76 -22.91 -14.26
N SER A 89 0.61 -22.59 -14.86
CA SER A 89 0.28 -23.02 -16.23
C SER A 89 1.12 -22.32 -17.30
N THR A 90 1.74 -21.18 -16.99
CA THR A 90 2.49 -20.37 -17.97
C THR A 90 4.00 -20.63 -17.94
N CYS A 91 4.55 -21.11 -16.82
CA CYS A 91 5.98 -21.40 -16.63
C CYS A 91 6.55 -22.55 -17.49
N TYR A 92 5.72 -23.31 -18.21
CA TYR A 92 6.22 -24.36 -19.12
C TYR A 92 6.85 -23.80 -20.41
N ASN A 93 6.59 -22.52 -20.73
CA ASN A 93 7.06 -21.89 -21.96
C ASN A 93 7.93 -20.67 -21.67
N LYS A 94 9.26 -20.77 -21.86
CA LYS A 94 10.22 -19.68 -21.64
C LYS A 94 9.86 -18.39 -22.40
N ASN A 95 9.34 -18.52 -23.63
CA ASN A 95 8.89 -17.38 -24.43
C ASN A 95 7.64 -16.69 -23.85
N ALA A 96 6.83 -17.40 -23.07
CA ALA A 96 5.68 -16.82 -22.40
C ALA A 96 6.10 -15.99 -21.18
N VAL A 97 7.13 -16.43 -20.44
CA VAL A 97 7.67 -15.70 -19.28
C VAL A 97 8.26 -14.35 -19.70
N GLU A 98 9.05 -14.31 -20.77
CA GLU A 98 9.63 -13.06 -21.27
C GLU A 98 8.56 -12.05 -21.73
N LYS A 99 7.53 -12.52 -22.44
CA LYS A 99 6.36 -11.69 -22.81
C LYS A 99 5.62 -11.16 -21.60
N LEU A 100 5.49 -11.94 -20.53
CA LEU A 100 4.87 -11.48 -19.28
C LEU A 100 5.69 -10.41 -18.57
N ILE A 101 7.01 -10.56 -18.50
CA ILE A 101 7.92 -9.57 -17.91
C ILE A 101 7.89 -8.27 -18.71
N GLN A 102 7.87 -8.35 -20.05
CA GLN A 102 7.79 -7.15 -20.87
C GLN A 102 6.43 -6.48 -20.78
N LYS A 103 5.36 -7.26 -20.68
CA LYS A 103 4.00 -6.76 -20.42
C LYS A 103 3.90 -6.08 -19.04
N SER A 104 4.49 -6.65 -17.99
CA SER A 104 4.49 -6.05 -16.66
C SER A 104 5.31 -4.76 -16.63
N LYS A 105 6.51 -4.74 -17.22
CA LYS A 105 7.28 -3.49 -17.39
C LYS A 105 6.49 -2.43 -18.14
N LYS A 106 5.79 -2.80 -19.22
CA LYS A 106 4.98 -1.84 -19.99
C LYS A 106 3.74 -1.36 -19.20
N ALA A 107 3.14 -2.22 -18.38
CA ALA A 107 2.04 -1.84 -17.50
C ALA A 107 2.50 -0.86 -16.41
N VAL A 108 3.67 -1.10 -15.80
CA VAL A 108 4.24 -0.25 -14.75
C VAL A 108 4.78 1.08 -15.31
N PHE A 109 5.49 1.05 -16.45
CA PHE A 109 6.24 2.22 -16.94
C PHE A 109 5.69 2.89 -18.21
N GLY A 110 4.79 2.23 -18.94
CA GLY A 110 4.49 2.60 -20.33
C GLY A 110 3.01 2.77 -20.67
N GLN A 111 2.10 2.55 -19.72
CA GLN A 111 0.67 2.55 -20.00
C GLN A 111 0.00 3.92 -19.78
N TYR A 112 0.60 4.79 -18.96
CA TYR A 112 0.01 6.08 -18.60
C TYR A 112 0.63 7.22 -19.40
N ARG A 113 -0.24 8.12 -19.92
CA ARG A 113 0.20 9.32 -20.64
C ARG A 113 0.99 10.31 -19.78
N SER A 114 0.70 10.35 -18.48
CA SER A 114 1.42 11.16 -17.49
C SER A 114 2.26 10.28 -16.59
N LYS A 115 3.57 10.57 -16.52
CA LYS A 115 4.52 9.87 -15.66
C LYS A 115 4.26 10.10 -14.18
N ILE A 116 3.75 11.29 -13.83
CA ILE A 116 3.32 11.62 -12.46
C ILE A 116 2.18 10.68 -12.03
N ILE A 117 1.18 10.52 -12.90
CA ILE A 117 0.03 9.63 -12.65
C ILE A 117 0.50 8.18 -12.60
N ALA A 118 1.43 7.78 -13.48
CA ALA A 118 2.02 6.44 -13.45
C ALA A 118 2.65 6.14 -12.08
N VAL A 119 3.51 7.05 -11.59
CA VAL A 119 4.18 6.91 -10.29
C VAL A 119 3.12 6.86 -9.19
N ALA A 120 2.16 7.79 -9.16
CA ALA A 120 1.12 7.82 -8.13
C ALA A 120 0.28 6.53 -8.08
N ILE A 121 -0.15 6.01 -9.22
CA ILE A 121 -0.94 4.77 -9.29
C ILE A 121 -0.12 3.58 -8.81
N VAL A 122 1.16 3.52 -9.20
CA VAL A 122 2.05 2.44 -8.76
C VAL A 122 2.30 2.53 -7.25
N THR A 123 2.53 3.74 -6.70
CA THR A 123 2.63 3.97 -5.25
C THR A 123 1.36 3.52 -4.52
N ILE A 124 0.17 3.87 -5.00
CA ILE A 124 -1.10 3.46 -4.38
C ILE A 124 -1.29 1.94 -4.44
N SER A 125 -0.92 1.34 -5.57
CA SER A 125 -1.03 -0.12 -5.76
C SER A 125 -0.07 -0.88 -4.85
N ASN A 126 1.10 -0.29 -4.55
CA ASN A 126 2.10 -0.84 -3.65
C ASN A 126 1.70 -0.66 -2.18
N GLY A 127 1.18 0.51 -1.80
CA GLY A 127 0.91 0.88 -0.41
C GLY A 127 -0.32 0.24 0.23
N GLY A 128 -0.67 -1.00 -0.14
CA GLY A 128 -1.75 -1.74 0.52
C GLY A 128 -1.42 -2.08 1.98
N ASP A 129 -0.15 -2.33 2.27
CA ASP A 129 0.41 -2.46 3.62
C ASP A 129 0.32 -1.15 4.41
N ASN A 130 0.57 0.00 3.77
CA ASN A 130 0.38 1.33 4.37
C ASN A 130 -1.08 1.51 4.82
N ILE A 131 -2.05 1.12 4.00
CA ILE A 131 -3.47 1.15 4.39
C ILE A 131 -3.71 0.23 5.60
N GLY A 132 -3.20 -1.01 5.56
CA GLY A 132 -3.36 -1.99 6.63
C GLY A 132 -2.80 -1.53 7.98
N VAL A 133 -1.76 -0.69 7.98
CA VAL A 133 -1.16 -0.12 9.19
C VAL A 133 -1.79 1.22 9.58
N TYR A 134 -2.00 2.13 8.64
CA TYR A 134 -2.47 3.49 8.92
C TYR A 134 -3.94 3.51 9.37
N THR A 135 -4.79 2.68 8.76
CA THR A 135 -6.21 2.58 9.14
C THR A 135 -6.43 2.27 10.62
N PRO A 136 -5.89 1.18 11.20
CA PRO A 136 -6.07 0.92 12.63
C PRO A 136 -5.37 1.97 13.52
N LEU A 137 -4.24 2.52 13.08
CA LEU A 137 -3.53 3.56 13.83
C LEU A 137 -4.36 4.84 13.96
N PHE A 138 -5.07 5.25 12.90
CA PHE A 138 -6.03 6.34 12.96
C PHE A 138 -7.25 5.98 13.81
N ALA A 139 -7.77 4.76 13.70
CA ALA A 139 -8.94 4.32 14.46
C ALA A 139 -8.72 4.32 15.98
N ILE A 140 -7.53 3.92 16.44
CA ILE A 140 -7.17 3.88 17.88
C ILE A 140 -7.17 5.29 18.49
N HIS A 141 -6.72 6.31 17.75
CA HIS A 141 -6.69 7.68 18.27
C HIS A 141 -8.09 8.27 18.53
N TYR A 142 -9.10 7.89 17.75
CA TYR A 142 -10.49 8.33 17.99
C TYR A 142 -11.10 7.67 19.24
N ASN A 143 -10.76 6.41 19.52
CA ASN A 143 -11.34 5.66 20.63
C ASN A 143 -10.85 6.17 22.00
N LEU A 144 -9.61 6.67 22.07
CA LEU A 144 -9.07 7.33 23.27
C LEU A 144 -9.80 8.64 23.60
N LEU A 145 -10.16 9.44 22.59
CA LEU A 145 -10.94 10.67 22.78
C LEU A 145 -12.39 10.38 23.20
N TYR A 146 -13.00 9.32 22.65
CA TYR A 146 -14.35 8.88 23.04
C TYR A 146 -14.41 8.29 24.46
N CYS A 147 -13.44 7.46 24.86
CA CYS A 147 -13.39 6.94 26.24
C CYS A 147 -13.11 8.04 27.27
N GLN A 148 -12.27 9.02 26.95
CA GLN A 148 -11.93 10.09 27.90
C GLN A 148 -13.08 11.08 28.10
N SER A 149 -13.92 11.29 27.09
CA SER A 149 -15.15 12.10 27.21
C SER A 149 -16.27 11.37 27.95
N TYR A 150 -16.36 10.04 27.89
CA TYR A 150 -17.37 9.25 28.61
C TYR A 150 -17.07 9.05 30.11
N PHE A 151 -15.80 9.15 30.52
CA PHE A 151 -15.39 9.00 31.93
C PHE A 151 -15.25 10.34 32.68
N SER A 152 -15.51 11.47 31.99
CA SER A 152 -15.43 12.82 32.55
C SER A 152 -16.80 13.51 32.74
N GLY A 153 -17.90 12.74 32.63
CA GLY A 153 -19.29 13.22 32.78
C GLY A 153 -19.98 12.59 33.97
#